data_AF-A0A196L0E0-F1
#
_entry.id   AF-A0A196L0E0-F1
#
_cell.length_a   1.000
_cell.length_b   1.000
_cell.length_c   1.000
_cell.angle_alpha   90.00
_cell.angle_beta   90.00
_cell.angle_gamma   90.00
#
_symmetry.space_group_name_H-M   'P 1'
#
loop_
_entity.id
_entity.type
_entity.pdbx_description
1 polymer ?
#
loop_
_entity_poly.entity_id
_entity_poly.type
_entity_poly.pdbx_seq_one_letter_code
_entity_poly.pdbx_strand_id
1 'polypeptide(L)'
;MAGGVDDSSTRANGAGSSDPHAAWLRAGKARQAAKAVDEDAAARDRAEKDRAYKAQYREQNRERIRAYKADYDAKNRDEIRRKNREYMRARSQRMRELKERRERDRERVRRWTTAHPEQKRASIQRWRESHPEKTAEYSRRYYERNREAVLERSRRRRDAEPEKVAAAARDWQQRNRAHLSEWQRAHRAENRDAYERTLRSNREAKMLQRRLKAAGLPPRKLQRTAARERRANEGAARDFFERRRAAAARKRLREEYQPLDQSALEEWRQRSPLARRRSIDLARFKSRLQLAVHRIDVIQEETRMDSIAHQLRGRGPLDVDAELRQRVFEVAGGREFLAAGGDRHTAAMLLEETVEGLAAPAVAPTGAGMIWVPEHTRRGREIAGHWRRRPGG
;
A
#
# COMPACT_ATOMS: atom_id res chain seq x y z
N MET A 1 12.54 -17.28 -73.13
CA MET A 1 12.74 -18.67 -72.67
C MET A 1 12.60 -18.63 -71.14
N ALA A 2 11.40 -18.63 -70.55
CA ALA A 2 10.54 -19.80 -70.31
C ALA A 2 11.38 -20.96 -69.71
N GLY A 3 11.14 -21.50 -68.51
CA GLY A 3 10.03 -21.46 -67.57
C GLY A 3 9.99 -22.82 -66.86
N GLY A 4 9.58 -22.85 -65.58
CA GLY A 4 9.22 -24.07 -64.82
C GLY A 4 10.42 -24.89 -64.32
N VAL A 5 10.39 -25.56 -63.17
CA VAL A 5 9.29 -25.96 -62.28
C VAL A 5 9.87 -26.05 -60.86
N ASP A 6 9.14 -25.51 -59.88
CA ASP A 6 9.38 -25.74 -58.46
C ASP A 6 9.15 -27.21 -58.12
N ASP A 7 10.10 -27.85 -57.45
CA ASP A 7 9.84 -29.13 -56.77
C ASP A 7 10.14 -29.01 -55.27
N SER A 8 9.05 -28.83 -54.53
CA SER A 8 9.02 -28.65 -53.08
C SER A 8 9.18 -30.01 -52.39
N SER A 9 10.42 -30.46 -52.16
CA SER A 9 10.67 -31.62 -51.31
C SER A 9 10.77 -31.22 -49.83
N THR A 10 9.61 -31.10 -49.20
CA THR A 10 9.49 -31.17 -47.74
C THR A 10 9.94 -32.56 -47.29
N ARG A 11 11.10 -32.65 -46.65
CA ARG A 11 11.55 -33.87 -45.99
C ARG A 11 10.77 -34.06 -44.68
N ALA A 12 9.53 -34.51 -44.82
CA ALA A 12 8.73 -35.06 -43.73
C ALA A 12 9.31 -36.43 -43.35
N ASN A 13 10.25 -36.45 -42.40
CA ASN A 13 10.73 -37.71 -41.83
C ASN A 13 9.78 -38.19 -40.74
N GLY A 14 8.94 -39.17 -41.11
CA GLY A 14 8.71 -40.36 -40.27
C GLY A 14 7.53 -40.32 -39.30
N ALA A 15 6.31 -40.11 -39.81
CA ALA A 15 5.15 -40.72 -39.17
C ALA A 15 5.04 -42.19 -39.59
N GLY A 16 4.87 -43.10 -38.62
CA GLY A 16 4.18 -44.38 -38.89
C GLY A 16 5.04 -45.62 -39.12
N SER A 17 5.97 -45.94 -38.21
CA SER A 17 6.18 -47.34 -37.84
C SER A 17 5.84 -47.47 -36.36
N SER A 18 4.54 -47.59 -36.09
CA SER A 18 4.09 -48.14 -34.82
C SER A 18 4.50 -49.60 -34.83
N ASP A 19 5.75 -49.89 -34.43
CA ASP A 19 6.17 -51.25 -34.14
C ASP A 19 5.10 -51.88 -33.23
N PRO A 20 4.33 -52.87 -33.72
CA PRO A 20 3.21 -53.44 -32.99
C PRO A 20 3.71 -54.10 -31.70
N HIS A 21 4.97 -54.53 -31.66
CA HIS A 21 5.62 -55.04 -30.46
C HIS A 21 5.87 -53.91 -29.44
N ALA A 22 6.36 -52.74 -29.87
CA ALA A 22 6.51 -51.58 -29.01
C ALA A 22 5.16 -51.03 -28.48
N ALA A 23 4.10 -51.09 -29.29
CA ALA A 23 2.74 -50.74 -28.86
C ALA A 23 2.19 -51.75 -27.83
N TRP A 24 2.41 -53.05 -28.04
CA TRP A 24 2.02 -54.11 -27.10
C TRP A 24 2.79 -54.00 -25.78
N LEU A 25 4.10 -53.72 -25.80
CA LEU A 25 4.90 -53.47 -24.60
C LEU A 25 4.46 -52.20 -23.85
N ARG A 26 4.10 -51.12 -24.56
CA ARG A 26 3.53 -49.90 -23.94
C ARG A 26 2.18 -50.19 -23.29
N ALA A 27 1.31 -50.96 -23.95
CA ALA A 27 0.03 -51.40 -23.38
C ALA A 27 0.21 -52.36 -22.19
N GLY A 28 1.24 -53.21 -22.20
CA GLY A 28 1.62 -54.06 -21.07
C GLY A 28 2.10 -53.24 -19.87
N LYS A 29 3.01 -52.26 -20.10
CA LYS A 29 3.48 -51.32 -19.07
C LYS A 29 2.35 -50.43 -18.54
N ALA A 30 1.44 -49.97 -19.39
CA ALA A 30 0.27 -49.19 -18.97
C ALA A 30 -0.68 -50.00 -18.10
N ARG A 31 -0.90 -51.29 -18.41
CA ARG A 31 -1.68 -52.21 -17.56
C ARG A 31 -1.00 -52.48 -16.22
N GLN A 32 0.33 -52.65 -16.20
CA GLN A 32 1.09 -52.76 -14.94
C GLN A 32 1.05 -51.48 -14.10
N ALA A 33 1.13 -50.30 -14.74
CA ALA A 33 1.03 -49.02 -14.06
C ALA A 33 -0.39 -48.78 -13.50
N ALA A 34 -1.45 -49.13 -14.24
CA ALA A 34 -2.82 -49.06 -13.75
C ALA A 34 -3.02 -49.99 -12.54
N LYS A 35 -2.53 -51.23 -12.64
CA LYS A 35 -2.56 -52.19 -11.52
C LYS A 35 -1.81 -51.68 -10.29
N ALA A 36 -0.65 -51.04 -10.46
CA ALA A 36 0.11 -50.45 -9.37
C ALA A 36 -0.62 -49.27 -8.71
N VAL A 37 -1.32 -48.44 -9.49
CA VAL A 37 -2.14 -47.33 -8.96
C VAL A 37 -3.34 -47.87 -8.16
N ASP A 38 -3.99 -48.93 -8.65
CA ASP A 38 -5.10 -49.58 -7.96
C ASP A 38 -4.64 -50.28 -6.66
N GLU A 39 -3.46 -50.90 -6.67
CA GLU A 39 -2.83 -51.50 -5.49
C GLU A 39 -2.43 -50.43 -4.45
N ASP A 40 -1.87 -49.30 -4.88
CA ASP A 40 -1.56 -48.15 -4.02
C ASP A 40 -2.82 -47.51 -3.43
N ALA A 41 -3.89 -47.40 -4.22
CA ALA A 41 -5.19 -46.91 -3.76
C ALA A 41 -5.77 -47.86 -2.70
N ALA A 42 -5.77 -49.17 -2.96
CA ALA A 42 -6.22 -50.17 -2.00
C ALA A 42 -5.34 -50.19 -0.73
N ALA A 43 -4.03 -49.93 -0.83
CA ALA A 43 -3.13 -49.83 0.31
C ALA A 43 -3.42 -48.58 1.17
N ARG A 44 -3.72 -47.44 0.54
CA ARG A 44 -4.15 -46.21 1.22
C ARG A 44 -5.48 -46.41 1.93
N ASP A 45 -6.46 -47.04 1.29
CA ASP A 45 -7.76 -47.34 1.89
C ASP A 45 -7.65 -48.27 3.09
N ARG A 46 -6.80 -49.31 3.02
CA ARG A 46 -6.51 -50.18 4.17
C ARG A 46 -5.83 -49.41 5.30
N ALA A 47 -4.88 -48.52 4.97
CA ALA A 47 -4.21 -47.69 5.96
C ALA A 47 -5.17 -46.67 6.61
N GLU A 48 -6.13 -46.15 5.85
CA GLU A 48 -7.15 -45.25 6.38
C GLU A 48 -8.14 -46.00 7.29
N LYS A 49 -8.61 -47.19 6.88
CA LYS A 49 -9.44 -48.05 7.72
C LYS A 49 -8.72 -48.45 9.01
N ASP A 50 -7.44 -48.79 8.95
CA ASP A 50 -6.61 -49.08 10.14
C ASP A 50 -6.43 -47.84 11.03
N ARG A 51 -6.22 -46.65 10.46
CA ARG A 51 -6.16 -45.40 11.21
C ARG A 51 -7.50 -45.09 11.89
N ALA A 52 -8.62 -45.27 11.19
CA ALA A 52 -9.97 -45.05 11.70
C ALA A 52 -10.29 -46.03 12.83
N TYR A 53 -10.02 -47.32 12.64
CA TYR A 53 -10.15 -48.34 13.68
C TYR A 53 -9.29 -48.03 14.91
N LYS A 54 -8.02 -47.68 14.72
CA LYS A 54 -7.12 -47.27 15.83
C LYS A 54 -7.58 -46.00 16.52
N ALA A 55 -8.18 -45.05 15.79
CA ALA A 55 -8.74 -43.83 16.36
C ALA A 55 -9.95 -44.15 17.24
N GLN A 56 -10.91 -44.94 16.72
CA GLN A 56 -12.08 -45.40 17.48
C GLN A 56 -11.68 -46.21 18.70
N TYR A 57 -10.70 -47.12 18.58
CA TYR A 57 -10.18 -47.87 19.71
C TYR A 57 -9.57 -46.95 20.79
N ARG A 58 -8.79 -45.94 20.39
CA ARG A 58 -8.20 -44.96 21.32
C ARG A 58 -9.25 -44.08 21.99
N GLU A 59 -10.36 -43.79 21.32
CA GLU A 59 -11.45 -43.00 21.86
C GLU A 59 -12.28 -43.81 22.86
N GLN A 60 -12.69 -45.02 22.48
CA GLN A 60 -13.43 -45.94 23.35
C GLN A 60 -12.62 -46.38 24.58
N ASN A 61 -11.30 -46.53 24.43
CA ASN A 61 -10.41 -46.92 25.53
C ASN A 61 -9.61 -45.74 26.09
N ARG A 62 -10.05 -44.49 25.86
CA ARG A 62 -9.29 -43.28 26.22
C ARG A 62 -8.92 -43.24 27.68
N GLU A 63 -9.87 -43.54 28.56
CA GLU A 63 -9.69 -43.51 30.00
C GLU A 63 -8.79 -44.66 30.47
N ARG A 64 -8.99 -45.87 29.94
CA ARG A 64 -8.14 -47.03 30.22
C ARG A 64 -6.69 -46.80 29.79
N ILE A 65 -6.48 -46.23 28.60
CA ILE A 65 -5.14 -45.88 28.08
C ILE A 65 -4.50 -44.79 28.94
N ARG A 66 -5.28 -43.80 29.39
CA ARG A 66 -4.78 -42.74 30.29
C ARG A 66 -4.39 -43.27 31.66
N ALA A 67 -5.23 -44.10 32.28
CA ALA A 67 -4.95 -44.73 33.56
C ALA A 67 -3.70 -45.61 33.46
N TYR A 68 -3.62 -46.47 32.43
CA TYR A 68 -2.44 -47.29 32.17
C TYR A 68 -1.16 -46.45 31.99
N LYS A 69 -1.23 -45.35 31.22
CA LYS A 69 -0.10 -44.45 31.03
C LYS A 69 0.28 -43.72 32.32
N ALA A 70 -0.69 -43.28 33.11
CA ALA A 70 -0.45 -42.62 34.39
C ALA A 70 0.24 -43.58 35.37
N ASP A 71 -0.21 -44.83 35.45
CA ASP A 71 0.44 -45.86 36.28
C ASP A 71 1.85 -46.19 35.78
N TYR A 72 2.03 -46.28 34.45
CA TYR A 72 3.34 -46.51 33.86
C TYR A 72 4.29 -45.33 34.12
N ASP A 73 3.84 -44.09 33.93
CA ASP A 73 4.62 -42.88 34.17
C ASP A 73 4.92 -42.69 35.67
N ALA A 74 4.00 -43.09 36.56
CA ALA A 74 4.22 -43.07 38.01
C ALA A 74 5.29 -44.10 38.42
N LYS A 75 5.20 -45.33 37.90
CA LYS A 75 6.17 -46.41 38.17
C LYS A 75 7.54 -46.15 37.55
N ASN A 76 7.61 -45.49 36.39
CA ASN A 76 8.85 -45.26 35.64
C ASN A 76 9.31 -43.79 35.65
N ARG A 77 8.78 -42.98 36.57
CA ARG A 77 8.95 -41.51 36.59
C ARG A 77 10.40 -41.08 36.53
N ASP A 78 11.25 -41.71 37.33
CA ASP A 78 12.65 -41.33 37.46
C ASP A 78 13.48 -41.77 36.26
N GLU A 79 13.16 -42.92 35.67
CA GLU A 79 13.79 -43.38 34.44
C GLU A 79 13.45 -42.48 33.25
N ILE A 80 12.18 -42.10 33.10
CA ILE A 80 11.72 -41.17 32.06
C ILE A 80 12.43 -39.82 32.21
N ARG A 81 12.52 -39.30 33.44
CA ARG A 81 13.24 -38.05 33.74
C ARG A 81 14.73 -38.17 33.43
N ARG A 82 15.37 -39.30 33.76
CA ARG A 82 16.77 -39.57 33.43
C ARG A 82 17.00 -39.56 31.92
N LYS A 83 16.24 -40.36 31.17
CA LYS A 83 16.31 -40.43 29.70
C LYS A 83 16.05 -39.07 29.05
N ASN A 84 15.08 -38.30 29.55
CA ASN A 84 14.79 -36.97 29.03
C ASN A 84 15.93 -35.97 29.31
N ARG A 85 16.52 -36.00 30.51
CA ARG A 85 17.73 -35.20 30.81
C ARG A 85 18.89 -35.54 29.89
N GLU A 86 19.15 -36.83 29.66
CA GLU A 86 20.18 -37.31 28.74
C GLU A 86 19.90 -36.90 27.29
N TYR A 87 18.65 -37.06 26.83
CA TYR A 87 18.21 -36.61 25.52
C TYR A 87 18.43 -35.11 25.33
N MET A 88 18.04 -34.29 26.31
CA MET A 88 18.21 -32.83 26.24
C MET A 88 19.69 -32.43 26.27
N ARG A 89 20.52 -33.11 27.08
CA ARG A 89 21.99 -32.92 27.09
C ARG A 89 22.61 -33.25 25.74
N ALA A 90 22.31 -34.43 25.19
CA ALA A 90 22.81 -34.87 23.89
C ALA A 90 22.32 -33.95 22.76
N ARG A 91 21.07 -33.53 22.77
CA ARG A 91 20.53 -32.55 21.80
C ARG A 91 21.24 -31.21 21.89
N SER A 92 21.50 -30.72 23.11
CA SER A 92 22.26 -29.49 23.33
C SER A 92 23.69 -29.60 22.79
N GLN A 93 24.38 -30.72 23.05
CA GLN A 93 25.72 -30.99 22.51
C GLN A 93 25.72 -30.99 20.98
N ARG A 94 24.81 -31.73 20.33
CA ARG A 94 24.68 -31.71 18.86
C ARG A 94 24.46 -30.31 18.29
N MET A 95 23.67 -29.49 18.96
CA MET A 95 23.44 -28.10 18.52
C MET A 95 24.68 -27.22 18.69
N ARG A 96 25.48 -27.43 19.75
CA ARG A 96 26.76 -26.74 19.95
C ARG A 96 27.77 -27.16 18.89
N GLU A 97 27.94 -28.46 18.67
CA GLU A 97 28.83 -29.01 17.63
C GLU A 97 28.45 -28.50 16.24
N LEU A 98 27.16 -28.44 15.92
CA LEU A 98 26.67 -27.89 14.65
C LEU A 98 26.99 -26.40 14.52
N LYS A 99 26.86 -25.63 15.61
CA LYS A 99 27.21 -24.21 15.64
C LYS A 99 28.72 -24.03 15.43
N GLU A 100 29.54 -24.76 16.15
CA GLU A 100 31.01 -24.73 16.04
C GLU A 100 31.47 -25.17 14.64
N ARG A 101 30.86 -26.19 14.05
CA ARG A 101 31.14 -26.59 12.66
C ARG A 101 30.84 -25.43 11.70
N ARG A 102 29.69 -24.78 11.83
CA ARG A 102 29.31 -23.62 11.01
C ARG A 102 30.26 -22.45 11.21
N GLU A 103 30.75 -22.22 12.42
CA GLU A 103 31.74 -21.18 12.72
C GLU A 103 33.09 -21.50 12.08
N ARG A 104 33.58 -22.74 12.22
CA ARG A 104 34.79 -23.20 11.52
C ARG A 104 34.68 -23.07 10.00
N ASP A 105 33.53 -23.41 9.42
CA ASP A 105 33.28 -23.23 7.98
C ASP A 105 33.30 -21.75 7.58
N ARG A 106 32.68 -20.86 8.37
CA ARG A 106 32.70 -19.41 8.13
C ARG A 106 34.12 -18.86 8.23
N GLU A 107 34.90 -19.29 9.22
CA GLU A 107 36.30 -18.90 9.37
C GLU A 107 37.15 -19.39 8.20
N ARG A 108 36.99 -20.64 7.77
CA ARG A 108 37.67 -21.16 6.58
C ARG A 108 37.35 -20.32 5.35
N VAL A 109 36.07 -20.01 5.11
CA VAL A 109 35.64 -19.16 4.00
C VAL A 109 36.18 -17.73 4.12
N ARG A 110 36.22 -17.16 5.32
CA ARG A 110 36.82 -15.83 5.57
C ARG A 110 38.32 -15.85 5.26
N ARG A 111 39.07 -16.82 5.80
CA ARG A 111 40.52 -16.98 5.55
C ARG A 111 40.79 -17.13 4.06
N TRP A 112 40.04 -18.01 3.38
CA TRP A 112 40.17 -18.19 1.93
C TRP A 112 39.85 -16.91 1.16
N THR A 113 38.77 -16.22 1.51
CA THR A 113 38.34 -14.95 0.89
C THR A 113 39.40 -13.86 1.04
N THR A 114 40.01 -13.75 2.21
CA THR A 114 41.05 -12.74 2.50
C THR A 114 42.34 -13.06 1.78
N ALA A 115 42.72 -14.35 1.69
CA ALA A 115 43.90 -14.79 0.95
C ALA A 115 43.72 -14.72 -0.58
N HIS A 116 42.49 -14.84 -1.09
CA HIS A 116 42.21 -14.90 -2.55
C HIS A 116 41.14 -13.88 -2.99
N PRO A 117 41.39 -12.56 -2.81
CA PRO A 117 40.41 -11.53 -3.15
C PRO A 117 40.10 -11.47 -4.65
N GLU A 118 41.08 -11.75 -5.51
CA GLU A 118 40.93 -11.71 -6.96
C GLU A 118 40.08 -12.86 -7.49
N GLN A 119 40.30 -14.08 -7.00
CA GLN A 119 39.50 -15.24 -7.39
C GLN A 119 38.03 -15.07 -6.99
N LYS A 120 37.77 -14.46 -5.83
CA LYS A 120 36.41 -14.11 -5.42
C LYS A 120 35.79 -13.07 -6.34
N ARG A 121 36.52 -12.01 -6.70
CA ARG A 121 36.03 -11.00 -7.66
C ARG A 121 35.71 -11.63 -9.01
N ALA A 122 36.61 -12.45 -9.54
CA ALA A 122 36.43 -13.16 -10.80
C ALA A 122 35.21 -14.09 -10.76
N SER A 123 35.02 -14.84 -9.67
CA SER A 123 33.86 -15.70 -9.48
C SER A 123 32.55 -14.89 -9.44
N ILE A 124 32.52 -13.76 -8.73
CA ILE A 124 31.36 -12.87 -8.70
C ILE A 124 31.07 -12.29 -10.09
N GLN A 125 32.09 -11.91 -10.87
CA GLN A 125 31.87 -11.39 -12.22
C GLN A 125 31.31 -12.45 -13.15
N ARG A 126 31.90 -13.66 -13.17
CA ARG A 126 31.37 -14.80 -13.94
C ARG A 126 29.93 -15.13 -13.56
N TRP A 127 29.59 -15.02 -12.27
CA TRP A 127 28.21 -15.23 -11.82
C TRP A 127 27.26 -14.14 -12.34
N ARG A 128 27.67 -12.87 -12.33
CA ARG A 128 26.87 -11.75 -12.85
C ARG A 128 26.64 -11.84 -14.35
N GLU A 129 27.67 -12.23 -15.10
CA GLU A 129 27.62 -12.39 -16.56
C GLU A 129 26.75 -13.58 -16.97
N SER A 130 26.84 -14.71 -16.26
CA SER A 130 26.00 -15.88 -16.52
C SER A 130 24.55 -15.75 -16.00
N HIS A 131 24.29 -14.83 -15.07
CA HIS A 131 22.98 -14.63 -14.46
C HIS A 131 22.57 -13.14 -14.39
N PRO A 132 22.43 -12.46 -15.54
CA PRO A 132 22.09 -11.04 -15.56
C PRO A 132 20.71 -10.77 -14.97
N GLU A 133 19.73 -11.64 -15.24
CA GLU A 133 18.36 -11.50 -14.74
C GLU A 133 18.29 -11.59 -13.20
N LYS A 134 18.95 -12.60 -12.61
CA LYS A 134 19.01 -12.76 -11.15
C LYS A 134 19.73 -11.59 -10.50
N THR A 135 20.80 -11.09 -11.12
CA THR A 135 21.52 -9.90 -10.63
C THR A 135 20.61 -8.67 -10.62
N ALA A 136 19.87 -8.46 -11.71
CA ALA A 136 18.91 -7.37 -11.82
C ALA A 136 17.79 -7.51 -10.78
N GLU A 137 17.28 -8.72 -10.56
CA GLU A 137 16.26 -9.02 -9.54
C GLU A 137 16.78 -8.73 -8.12
N TYR A 138 17.97 -9.21 -7.77
CA TYR A 138 18.60 -8.93 -6.48
C TYR A 138 18.79 -7.43 -6.25
N SER A 139 19.26 -6.72 -7.28
CA SER A 139 19.40 -5.26 -7.24
C SER A 139 18.06 -4.58 -7.03
N ARG A 140 17.01 -5.03 -7.72
CA ARG A 140 15.64 -4.51 -7.59
C ARG A 140 15.09 -4.73 -6.19
N ARG A 141 15.14 -5.96 -5.67
CA ARG A 141 14.72 -6.31 -4.31
C ARG A 141 15.50 -5.56 -3.24
N TYR A 142 16.80 -5.32 -3.47
CA TYR A 142 17.61 -4.50 -2.58
C TYR A 142 17.14 -3.04 -2.59
N TYR A 143 16.95 -2.46 -3.79
CA TYR A 143 16.51 -1.08 -3.93
C TYR A 143 15.09 -0.87 -3.39
N GLU A 144 14.17 -1.80 -3.58
CA GLU A 144 12.80 -1.73 -3.05
C GLU A 144 12.81 -1.70 -1.52
N ARG A 145 13.56 -2.61 -0.89
CA ARG A 145 13.67 -2.66 0.58
C ARG A 145 14.42 -1.48 1.17
N ASN A 146 15.39 -0.92 0.44
CA ASN A 146 16.26 0.17 0.93
C ASN A 146 15.98 1.50 0.23
N ARG A 147 14.81 1.66 -0.40
CA ARG A 147 14.50 2.80 -1.26
C ARG A 147 14.66 4.11 -0.52
N GLU A 148 14.15 4.18 0.70
CA GLU A 148 14.19 5.38 1.53
C GLU A 148 15.62 5.73 1.93
N ALA A 149 16.41 4.75 2.40
CA ALA A 149 17.81 4.96 2.78
C ALA A 149 18.68 5.41 1.58
N VAL A 150 18.45 4.85 0.39
CA VAL A 150 19.17 5.26 -0.84
C VAL A 150 18.79 6.70 -1.23
N LEU A 151 17.50 7.02 -1.20
CA LEU A 151 17.02 8.37 -1.50
C LEU A 151 17.49 9.39 -0.47
N GLU A 152 17.53 9.04 0.81
CA GLU A 152 18.04 9.88 1.88
C GLU A 152 19.54 10.16 1.71
N ARG A 153 20.35 9.13 1.44
CA ARG A 153 21.78 9.31 1.13
C ARG A 153 21.99 10.22 -0.07
N SER A 154 21.19 10.04 -1.12
CA SER A 154 21.22 10.90 -2.31
C SER A 154 20.81 12.34 -1.99
N ARG A 155 19.80 12.55 -1.14
CA ARG A 155 19.39 13.88 -0.65
C ARG A 155 20.52 14.53 0.15
N ARG A 156 21.09 13.82 1.13
CA ARG A 156 22.20 14.31 1.95
C ARG A 156 23.39 14.76 1.10
N ARG A 157 23.77 13.97 0.09
CA ARG A 157 24.84 14.34 -0.84
C ARG A 157 24.50 15.64 -1.61
N ARG A 158 23.26 15.77 -2.10
CA ARG A 158 22.82 16.98 -2.79
C ARG A 158 22.79 18.22 -1.89
N ASP A 159 22.50 18.05 -0.61
CA ASP A 159 22.45 19.15 0.34
C ASP A 159 23.83 19.58 0.83
N ALA A 160 24.77 18.63 0.95
CA ALA A 160 26.14 18.90 1.34
C ALA A 160 26.94 19.59 0.21
N GLU A 161 26.72 19.18 -1.05
CA GLU A 161 27.49 19.68 -2.20
C GLU A 161 26.57 20.11 -3.35
N PRO A 162 25.76 21.18 -3.17
CA PRO A 162 24.79 21.60 -4.18
C PRO A 162 25.44 22.05 -5.49
N GLU A 163 26.60 22.70 -5.43
CA GLU A 163 27.31 23.20 -6.61
C GLU A 163 27.88 22.08 -7.48
N LYS A 164 28.49 21.06 -6.87
CA LYS A 164 29.02 19.91 -7.60
C LYS A 164 27.91 19.14 -8.32
N VAL A 165 26.74 19.01 -7.68
CA VAL A 165 25.57 18.38 -8.30
C VAL A 165 25.03 19.22 -9.45
N ALA A 166 24.97 20.54 -9.28
CA ALA A 166 24.53 21.44 -10.34
C ALA A 166 25.51 21.42 -11.54
N ALA A 167 26.82 21.41 -11.30
CA ALA A 167 27.84 21.29 -12.33
C ALA A 167 27.70 19.97 -13.10
N ALA A 168 27.64 18.83 -12.40
CA ALA A 168 27.44 17.53 -13.03
C ALA A 168 26.14 17.47 -13.86
N ALA A 169 25.06 18.09 -13.38
CA ALA A 169 23.80 18.18 -14.12
C ALA A 169 23.94 19.03 -15.39
N ARG A 170 24.66 20.16 -15.34
CA ARG A 170 24.95 20.99 -16.52
C ARG A 170 25.81 20.24 -17.53
N ASP A 171 26.87 19.58 -17.07
CA ASP A 171 27.77 18.81 -17.95
C ASP A 171 27.01 17.68 -18.64
N TRP A 172 26.15 16.97 -17.91
CA TRP A 172 25.28 15.95 -18.49
C TRP A 172 24.33 16.54 -19.53
N GLN A 173 23.70 17.68 -19.25
CA GLN A 173 22.81 18.36 -20.21
C GLN A 173 23.55 18.82 -21.47
N GLN A 174 24.78 19.31 -21.34
CA GLN A 174 25.59 19.73 -22.47
C GLN A 174 25.96 18.54 -23.36
N ARG A 175 26.45 17.45 -22.75
CA ARG A 175 26.81 16.21 -23.47
C ARG A 175 25.60 15.56 -24.15
N ASN A 176 24.42 15.65 -23.55
CA ASN A 176 23.19 15.04 -24.05
C ASN A 176 22.24 16.04 -24.72
N ARG A 177 22.73 17.20 -25.15
CA ARG A 177 21.88 18.27 -25.67
C ARG A 177 21.06 17.85 -26.90
N ALA A 178 21.70 17.16 -27.85
CA ALA A 178 21.04 16.65 -29.05
C ALA A 178 19.94 15.65 -28.69
N HIS A 179 20.27 14.64 -27.90
CA HIS A 179 19.32 13.64 -27.41
C HIS A 179 18.15 14.27 -26.63
N LEU A 180 18.40 15.25 -25.76
CA LEU A 180 17.35 15.97 -25.04
C LEU A 180 16.42 16.72 -25.99
N SER A 181 16.97 17.32 -27.05
CA SER A 181 16.17 18.05 -28.04
C SER A 181 15.29 17.12 -28.87
N GLU A 182 15.81 15.97 -29.27
CA GLU A 182 15.07 14.93 -30.00
C GLU A 182 13.99 14.32 -29.12
N TRP A 183 14.33 13.95 -27.89
CA TRP A 183 13.38 13.45 -26.91
C TRP A 183 12.24 14.45 -26.66
N GLN A 184 12.56 15.75 -26.55
CA GLN A 184 11.53 16.78 -26.41
C GLN A 184 10.65 16.91 -27.66
N ARG A 185 11.21 16.78 -28.86
CA ARG A 185 10.42 16.80 -30.11
C ARG A 185 9.49 15.59 -30.19
N ALA A 186 10.02 14.40 -29.95
CA ALA A 186 9.23 13.15 -29.91
C ALA A 186 8.12 13.23 -28.85
N HIS A 187 8.46 13.66 -27.63
CA HIS A 187 7.48 13.79 -26.56
C HIS A 187 6.35 14.78 -26.89
N ARG A 188 6.65 15.91 -27.54
CA ARG A 188 5.63 16.86 -28.02
C ARG A 188 4.77 16.29 -29.14
N ALA A 189 5.34 15.50 -30.02
CA ALA A 189 4.61 14.85 -31.12
C ALA A 189 3.66 13.76 -30.59
N GLU A 190 4.15 12.90 -29.70
CA GLU A 190 3.37 11.84 -29.07
C GLU A 190 2.27 12.37 -28.13
N ASN A 191 2.55 13.46 -27.39
CA ASN A 191 1.63 14.03 -26.40
C ASN A 191 1.08 15.38 -26.83
N ARG A 192 0.65 15.48 -28.10
CA ARG A 192 0.20 16.74 -28.72
C ARG A 192 -0.88 17.45 -27.92
N ASP A 193 -1.92 16.74 -27.50
CA ASP A 193 -3.05 17.35 -26.78
C ASP A 193 -2.67 17.87 -25.39
N ALA A 194 -1.80 17.14 -24.68
CA ALA A 194 -1.27 17.59 -23.38
C ALA A 194 -0.39 18.83 -23.55
N TYR A 195 0.43 18.85 -24.61
CA TYR A 195 1.25 20.00 -24.95
C TYR A 195 0.38 21.22 -25.31
N GLU A 196 -0.65 21.05 -26.13
CA GLU A 196 -1.59 22.12 -26.50
C GLU A 196 -2.34 22.68 -25.29
N ARG A 197 -2.83 21.82 -24.37
CA ARG A 197 -3.43 22.27 -23.10
C ARG A 197 -2.46 23.12 -22.27
N THR A 198 -1.21 22.70 -22.21
CA THR A 198 -0.16 23.46 -21.50
C THR A 198 0.07 24.83 -22.16
N LEU A 199 0.09 24.90 -23.49
CA LEU A 199 0.20 26.16 -24.22
C LEU A 199 -1.01 27.08 -23.97
N ARG A 200 -2.23 26.55 -23.97
CA ARG A 200 -3.45 27.32 -23.66
C ARG A 200 -3.39 27.88 -22.25
N SER A 201 -3.08 27.06 -21.25
CA SER A 201 -2.92 27.51 -19.85
C SER A 201 -1.86 28.59 -19.71
N ASN A 202 -0.73 28.47 -20.41
CA ASN A 202 0.32 29.51 -20.43
C ASN A 202 -0.17 30.83 -21.06
N ARG A 203 -0.97 30.77 -22.12
CA ARG A 203 -1.58 31.96 -22.74
C ARG A 203 -2.57 32.62 -21.77
N GLU A 204 -3.44 31.83 -21.15
CA GLU A 204 -4.41 32.30 -20.15
C GLU A 204 -3.72 32.95 -18.95
N ALA A 205 -2.65 32.33 -18.43
CA ALA A 205 -1.86 32.88 -17.32
C ALA A 205 -1.24 34.24 -17.68
N LYS A 206 -0.71 34.39 -18.91
CA LYS A 206 -0.20 35.69 -19.40
C LYS A 206 -1.31 36.73 -19.55
N MET A 207 -2.49 36.33 -20.04
CA MET A 207 -3.64 37.23 -20.16
C MET A 207 -4.13 37.68 -18.78
N LEU A 208 -4.21 36.78 -17.81
CA LEU A 208 -4.55 37.11 -16.42
C LEU A 208 -3.53 38.09 -15.84
N GLN A 209 -2.23 37.84 -16.03
CA GLN A 209 -1.18 38.74 -15.56
C GLN A 209 -1.34 40.16 -16.14
N ARG A 210 -1.68 40.27 -17.44
CA ARG A 210 -1.95 41.57 -18.08
C ARG A 210 -3.20 42.25 -17.52
N ARG A 211 -4.28 41.49 -17.30
CA ARG A 211 -5.53 42.00 -16.69
C ARG A 211 -5.32 42.50 -15.26
N LEU A 212 -4.59 41.74 -14.44
CA LEU A 212 -4.23 42.14 -13.07
C LEU A 212 -3.41 43.43 -13.08
N LYS A 213 -2.42 43.52 -13.97
CA LYS A 213 -1.62 44.74 -14.13
C LYS A 213 -2.49 45.94 -14.56
N ALA A 214 -3.40 45.75 -15.51
CA ALA A 214 -4.34 46.79 -15.95
C ALA A 214 -5.29 47.25 -14.83
N ALA A 215 -5.69 46.33 -13.95
CA ALA A 215 -6.50 46.63 -12.77
C ALA A 215 -5.69 47.21 -11.58
N GLY A 216 -4.39 47.51 -11.76
CA GLY A 216 -3.52 48.01 -10.69
C GLY A 216 -3.19 47.00 -9.59
N LEU A 217 -3.55 45.72 -9.78
CA LEU A 217 -3.28 44.67 -8.80
C LEU A 217 -1.82 44.20 -8.89
N PRO A 218 -1.13 44.02 -7.75
CA PRO A 218 0.25 43.58 -7.75
C PRO A 218 0.36 42.16 -8.33
N PRO A 219 1.43 41.87 -9.10
CA PRO A 219 1.66 40.52 -9.59
C PRO A 219 1.87 39.57 -8.41
N ARG A 220 1.42 38.31 -8.57
CA ARG A 220 1.62 37.27 -7.57
C ARG A 220 3.11 37.11 -7.25
N LYS A 221 3.53 37.51 -6.05
CA LYS A 221 4.89 37.27 -5.54
C LYS A 221 5.01 35.80 -5.12
N LEU A 222 5.70 35.00 -5.92
CA LEU A 222 6.05 33.62 -5.55
C LEU A 222 7.35 33.66 -4.76
N GLN A 223 7.28 33.35 -3.46
CA GLN A 223 8.48 33.19 -2.64
C GLN A 223 9.21 31.92 -3.06
N ARG A 224 10.40 32.09 -3.65
CA ARG A 224 11.25 30.96 -4.06
C ARG A 224 12.16 30.59 -2.90
N THR A 225 11.76 29.59 -2.14
CA THR A 225 12.58 28.98 -1.09
C THR A 225 13.33 27.77 -1.63
N ALA A 226 14.61 27.62 -1.30
CA ALA A 226 15.41 26.48 -1.75
C ALA A 226 14.80 25.16 -1.25
N ALA A 227 15.00 24.06 -1.98
CA ALA A 227 14.45 22.76 -1.58
C ALA A 227 14.99 22.25 -0.22
N ARG A 228 16.21 22.68 0.16
CA ARG A 228 16.78 22.43 1.48
C ARG A 228 16.05 23.21 2.56
N GLU A 229 15.86 24.51 2.36
CA GLU A 229 15.13 25.39 3.30
C GLU A 229 13.69 24.94 3.48
N ARG A 230 12.98 24.57 2.41
CA ARG A 230 11.61 24.04 2.53
C ARG A 230 11.55 22.81 3.43
N ARG A 231 12.52 21.91 3.31
CA ARG A 231 12.60 20.71 4.17
C ARG A 231 12.97 21.05 5.61
N ALA A 232 13.85 22.01 5.82
CA ALA A 232 14.16 22.51 7.16
C ALA A 232 12.92 23.15 7.80
N ASN A 233 12.18 23.96 7.05
CA ASN A 233 10.93 24.57 7.50
C ASN A 233 9.85 23.52 7.75
N GLU A 234 9.71 22.51 6.90
CA GLU A 234 8.81 21.38 7.14
C GLU A 234 9.19 20.60 8.40
N GLY A 235 10.49 20.38 8.64
CA GLY A 235 10.99 19.76 9.86
C GLY A 235 10.67 20.59 11.09
N ALA A 236 11.03 21.88 11.08
CA ALA A 236 10.73 22.80 12.17
C ALA A 236 9.23 22.96 12.44
N ALA A 237 8.41 22.95 11.38
CA ALA A 237 6.95 22.96 11.48
C ALA A 237 6.44 21.67 12.13
N ARG A 238 6.91 20.50 11.69
CA ARG A 238 6.57 19.21 12.33
C ARG A 238 6.92 19.22 13.80
N ASP A 239 8.15 19.59 14.13
CA ASP A 239 8.59 19.69 15.52
C ASP A 239 7.72 20.69 16.30
N PHE A 240 7.32 21.81 15.70
CA PHE A 240 6.43 22.78 16.32
C PHE A 240 5.01 22.26 16.58
N PHE A 241 4.41 21.54 15.63
CA PHE A 241 3.05 21.04 15.72
C PHE A 241 2.94 19.73 16.51
N GLU A 242 3.96 18.88 16.47
CA GLU A 242 4.01 17.60 17.20
C GLU A 242 4.45 17.78 18.66
N ARG A 243 5.09 18.92 19.00
CA ARG A 243 5.47 19.24 20.37
C ARG A 243 4.25 19.30 21.30
N ARG A 244 4.21 18.40 22.29
CA ARG A 244 3.19 18.40 23.35
C ARG A 244 3.40 19.60 24.28
N ARG A 245 2.56 20.63 24.14
CA ARG A 245 2.62 21.83 24.99
C ARG A 245 2.08 21.53 26.39
N ALA A 246 2.82 21.96 27.41
CA ALA A 246 2.35 21.94 28.80
C ALA A 246 1.05 22.77 28.95
N ALA A 247 0.23 22.45 29.95
CA ALA A 247 -1.06 23.12 30.17
C ALA A 247 -0.90 24.65 30.30
N ALA A 248 0.14 25.12 31.00
CA ALA A 248 0.44 26.55 31.15
C ALA A 248 0.73 27.25 29.82
N ALA A 249 1.45 26.61 28.89
CA ALA A 249 1.73 27.18 27.57
C ALA A 249 0.48 27.26 26.69
N ARG A 250 -0.45 26.30 26.83
CA ARG A 250 -1.75 26.36 26.16
C ARG A 250 -2.64 27.48 26.72
N LYS A 251 -2.58 27.73 28.03
CA LYS A 251 -3.30 28.82 28.69
C LYS A 251 -2.80 30.18 28.19
N ARG A 252 -1.48 30.41 28.18
CA ARG A 252 -0.88 31.64 27.62
C ARG A 252 -1.28 31.90 26.17
N LEU A 253 -1.20 30.88 25.31
CA LEU A 253 -1.62 31.02 23.91
C LEU A 253 -3.11 31.36 23.74
N ARG A 254 -3.97 30.93 24.68
CA ARG A 254 -5.39 31.32 24.67
C ARG A 254 -5.60 32.74 25.17
N GLU A 255 -4.79 33.19 26.14
CA GLU A 255 -4.82 34.55 26.68
C GLU A 255 -4.27 35.58 25.68
N GLU A 256 -3.23 35.21 24.93
CA GLU A 256 -2.65 36.03 23.85
C GLU A 256 -3.53 36.06 22.59
N TYR A 257 -4.41 35.07 22.42
CA TYR A 257 -5.32 35.02 21.28
C TYR A 257 -6.43 36.06 21.46
N GLN A 258 -6.31 37.20 20.77
CA GLN A 258 -7.44 38.10 20.59
C GLN A 258 -8.47 37.42 19.67
N PRO A 259 -9.72 37.21 20.13
CA PRO A 259 -10.79 36.76 19.26
C PRO A 259 -10.93 37.72 18.09
N LEU A 260 -11.15 37.18 16.90
CA LEU A 260 -11.49 37.98 15.73
C LEU A 260 -12.74 38.79 16.06
N ASP A 261 -12.67 40.11 15.89
CA ASP A 261 -13.79 41.02 16.11
C ASP A 261 -14.98 40.58 15.24
N GLN A 262 -16.01 40.06 15.90
CA GLN A 262 -17.17 39.50 15.22
C GLN A 262 -17.94 40.57 14.46
N SER A 263 -17.91 41.82 14.95
CA SER A 263 -18.58 42.93 14.29
C SER A 263 -17.92 43.26 12.94
N ALA A 264 -16.58 43.31 12.89
CA ALA A 264 -15.82 43.45 11.65
C ALA A 264 -16.03 42.26 10.69
N LEU A 265 -16.17 41.04 11.21
CA LEU A 265 -16.47 39.86 10.37
C LEU A 265 -17.86 39.96 9.74
N GLU A 266 -18.87 40.38 10.52
CA GLU A 266 -20.23 40.58 10.03
C GLU A 266 -20.32 41.73 9.03
N GLU A 267 -19.66 42.85 9.32
CA GLU A 267 -19.57 43.99 8.42
C GLU A 267 -18.91 43.60 7.08
N TRP A 268 -17.83 42.82 7.13
CA TRP A 268 -17.21 42.26 5.94
C TRP A 268 -18.15 41.32 5.18
N ARG A 269 -18.91 40.47 5.89
CA ARG A 269 -19.90 39.57 5.28
C ARG A 269 -21.00 40.34 4.55
N GLN A 270 -21.46 41.45 5.12
CA GLN A 270 -22.50 42.29 4.53
C GLN A 270 -21.98 43.08 3.31
N ARG A 271 -20.76 43.65 3.40
CA ARG A 271 -20.17 44.46 2.32
C ARG A 271 -19.66 43.63 1.16
N SER A 272 -19.11 42.45 1.41
CA SER A 272 -18.49 41.60 0.39
C SER A 272 -19.53 40.87 -0.46
N PRO A 273 -19.61 41.12 -1.79
CA PRO A 273 -20.49 40.36 -2.68
C PRO A 273 -20.19 38.86 -2.65
N LEU A 274 -18.92 38.49 -2.47
CA LEU A 274 -18.48 37.10 -2.39
C LEU A 274 -18.94 36.43 -1.09
N ALA A 275 -18.92 37.15 0.02
CA ALA A 275 -19.41 36.63 1.30
C ALA A 275 -20.93 36.43 1.28
N ARG A 276 -21.68 37.37 0.70
CA ARG A 276 -23.14 37.24 0.49
C ARG A 276 -23.49 36.06 -0.41
N ARG A 277 -22.75 35.85 -1.49
CA ARG A 277 -22.94 34.68 -2.36
C ARG A 277 -22.70 33.38 -1.58
N ARG A 278 -21.61 33.31 -0.82
CA ARG A 278 -21.29 32.14 0.02
C ARG A 278 -22.35 31.87 1.09
N SER A 279 -22.91 32.90 1.73
CA SER A 279 -23.97 32.71 2.71
C SER A 279 -25.26 32.19 2.08
N ILE A 280 -25.61 32.65 0.88
CA ILE A 280 -26.75 32.12 0.11
C ILE A 280 -26.52 30.66 -0.28
N ASP A 281 -25.32 30.33 -0.79
CA ASP A 281 -24.99 28.96 -1.19
C ASP A 281 -24.97 28.01 0.03
N LEU A 282 -24.50 28.49 1.19
CA LEU A 282 -24.56 27.75 2.45
C LEU A 282 -25.99 27.52 2.92
N ALA A 283 -26.86 28.54 2.88
CA ALA A 283 -28.26 28.42 3.24
C ALA A 283 -28.99 27.42 2.33
N ARG A 284 -28.76 27.50 1.01
CA ARG A 284 -29.31 26.53 0.04
C ARG A 284 -28.84 25.12 0.31
N PHE A 285 -27.54 24.93 0.58
CA PHE A 285 -27.00 23.62 0.92
C PHE A 285 -27.61 23.07 2.20
N LYS A 286 -27.78 23.89 3.25
CA LYS A 286 -28.46 23.49 4.50
C LYS A 286 -29.90 23.05 4.26
N SER A 287 -30.67 23.80 3.47
CA SER A 287 -32.05 23.41 3.11
C SER A 287 -32.10 22.11 2.30
N ARG A 288 -31.15 21.89 1.39
CA ARG A 288 -31.07 20.63 0.62
C ARG A 288 -30.64 19.45 1.47
N LEU A 289 -29.74 19.66 2.44
CA LEU A 289 -29.40 18.64 3.44
C LEU A 289 -30.63 18.21 4.22
N GLN A 290 -31.45 19.15 4.70
CA GLN A 290 -32.69 18.82 5.41
C GLN A 290 -33.65 17.98 4.54
N LEU A 291 -33.79 18.33 3.25
CA LEU A 291 -34.59 17.54 2.30
C LEU A 291 -34.00 16.15 2.01
N ALA A 292 -32.67 16.05 1.91
CA ALA A 292 -31.97 14.78 1.71
C ALA A 292 -32.17 13.85 2.91
N VAL A 293 -32.19 14.40 4.13
CA VAL A 293 -32.42 13.62 5.35
C VAL A 293 -33.85 13.08 5.42
N HIS A 294 -34.86 13.77 4.87
CA HIS A 294 -36.21 13.18 4.75
C HIS A 294 -36.26 11.93 3.84
N ARG A 295 -35.21 11.66 3.05
CA ARG A 295 -35.05 10.46 2.24
C ARG A 295 -33.98 9.51 2.79
N ILE A 296 -33.53 9.70 4.03
CA ILE A 296 -32.40 8.96 4.59
C ILE A 296 -32.64 7.45 4.62
N ASP A 297 -33.86 7.02 4.94
CA ASP A 297 -34.23 5.59 4.98
C ASP A 297 -34.10 4.93 3.60
N VAL A 298 -34.51 5.64 2.55
CA VAL A 298 -34.40 5.16 1.16
C VAL A 298 -32.93 5.06 0.76
N ILE A 299 -32.12 6.08 1.08
CA ILE A 299 -30.70 6.11 0.77
C ILE A 299 -29.96 5.01 1.57
N GLN A 300 -30.37 4.74 2.81
CA GLN A 300 -29.81 3.69 3.65
C GLN A 300 -30.10 2.31 3.07
N GLU A 301 -31.32 2.05 2.61
CA GLU A 301 -31.68 0.78 2.00
C GLU A 301 -30.97 0.57 0.65
N GLU A 302 -30.86 1.61 -0.19
CA GLU A 302 -30.05 1.57 -1.42
C GLU A 302 -28.58 1.24 -1.12
N THR A 303 -28.00 1.87 -0.09
CA THR A 303 -26.62 1.63 0.34
C THR A 303 -26.42 0.20 0.82
N ARG A 304 -27.38 -0.33 1.57
CA ARG A 304 -27.38 -1.72 2.05
C ARG A 304 -27.45 -2.70 0.88
N MET A 305 -28.35 -2.47 -0.07
CA MET A 305 -28.51 -3.31 -1.26
C MET A 305 -27.24 -3.31 -2.13
N ASP A 306 -26.61 -2.15 -2.30
CA ASP A 306 -25.34 -2.05 -3.03
C ASP A 306 -24.19 -2.75 -2.32
N SER A 307 -24.15 -2.73 -0.98
CA SER A 307 -23.18 -3.49 -0.18
C SER A 307 -23.34 -5.00 -0.39
N ILE A 308 -24.59 -5.50 -0.38
CA ILE A 308 -24.91 -6.91 -0.68
C ILE A 308 -24.50 -7.27 -2.11
N ALA A 309 -24.80 -6.43 -3.10
CA ALA A 309 -24.40 -6.65 -4.48
C ALA A 309 -22.87 -6.67 -4.64
N HIS A 310 -22.13 -5.86 -3.87
CA HIS A 310 -20.67 -5.84 -3.86
C HIS A 310 -20.10 -7.18 -3.34
N GLN A 311 -20.70 -7.73 -2.28
CA GLN A 311 -20.36 -9.04 -1.73
C GLN A 311 -20.63 -10.17 -2.72
N LEU A 312 -21.77 -10.17 -3.40
CA LEU A 312 -22.12 -11.17 -4.42
C LEU A 312 -21.14 -11.18 -5.60
N ARG A 313 -20.49 -10.03 -5.89
CA ARG A 313 -19.47 -9.89 -6.94
C ARG A 313 -18.04 -10.23 -6.46
N GLY A 314 -17.89 -10.83 -5.28
CA GLY A 314 -16.60 -11.22 -4.72
C GLY A 314 -15.75 -10.05 -4.21
N ARG A 315 -16.37 -8.88 -3.98
CA ARG A 315 -15.71 -7.73 -3.38
C ARG A 315 -16.12 -7.60 -1.90
N GLY A 316 -15.32 -6.93 -1.08
CA GLY A 316 -15.66 -6.72 0.34
C GLY A 316 -16.92 -5.86 0.53
N PRO A 317 -17.64 -5.96 1.68
CA PRO A 317 -18.76 -5.09 1.98
C PRO A 317 -18.39 -3.61 1.94
N LEU A 318 -19.34 -2.76 1.58
CA LEU A 318 -19.21 -1.32 1.73
C LEU A 318 -19.32 -0.93 3.21
N ASP A 319 -18.62 0.13 3.60
CA ASP A 319 -18.84 0.81 4.87
C ASP A 319 -20.15 1.62 4.76
N VAL A 320 -21.23 1.03 5.26
CA VAL A 320 -22.60 1.54 5.07
C VAL A 320 -22.75 2.96 5.61
N ASP A 321 -22.12 3.28 6.74
CA ASP A 321 -22.22 4.61 7.36
C ASP A 321 -21.47 5.67 6.55
N ALA A 322 -20.26 5.32 6.08
CA ALA A 322 -19.47 6.22 5.25
C ALA A 322 -20.15 6.48 3.89
N GLU A 323 -20.70 5.44 3.27
CA GLU A 323 -21.39 5.51 1.99
C GLU A 323 -22.73 6.25 2.10
N LEU A 324 -23.49 6.04 3.18
CA LEU A 324 -24.73 6.77 3.48
C LEU A 324 -24.45 8.28 3.60
N ARG A 325 -23.42 8.67 4.39
CA ARG A 325 -23.00 10.06 4.51
C ARG A 325 -22.62 10.66 3.16
N GLN A 326 -21.89 9.91 2.33
CA GLN A 326 -21.51 10.36 1.00
C GLN A 326 -22.73 10.56 0.09
N ARG A 327 -23.70 9.65 0.11
CA ARG A 327 -24.91 9.76 -0.71
C ARG A 327 -25.83 10.88 -0.27
N VAL A 328 -26.01 11.06 1.04
CA VAL A 328 -26.76 12.20 1.59
C VAL A 328 -26.08 13.52 1.17
N PHE A 329 -24.75 13.59 1.24
CA PHE A 329 -24.00 14.74 0.76
C PHE A 329 -24.18 15.00 -0.74
N GLU A 330 -24.18 13.96 -1.56
CA GLU A 330 -24.39 14.07 -3.02
C GLU A 330 -25.82 14.51 -3.35
N VAL A 331 -26.84 13.91 -2.73
CA VAL A 331 -28.25 14.28 -2.90
C VAL A 331 -28.51 15.72 -2.45
N ALA A 332 -27.84 16.18 -1.39
CA ALA A 332 -27.92 17.56 -0.93
C ALA A 332 -27.21 18.58 -1.85
N GLY A 333 -26.55 18.11 -2.91
CA GLY A 333 -25.79 18.96 -3.83
C GLY A 333 -24.47 19.46 -3.24
N GLY A 334 -23.81 18.61 -2.44
CA GLY A 334 -22.55 18.94 -1.80
C GLY A 334 -21.42 19.20 -2.79
N ARG A 335 -21.45 18.57 -3.97
CA ARG A 335 -20.47 18.84 -5.05
C ARG A 335 -20.63 20.25 -5.59
N GLU A 336 -21.86 20.71 -5.78
CA GLU A 336 -22.20 22.06 -6.23
C GLU A 336 -21.82 23.09 -5.16
N PHE A 337 -22.05 22.80 -3.88
CA PHE A 337 -21.62 23.66 -2.78
C PHE A 337 -20.10 23.85 -2.77
N LEU A 338 -19.32 22.77 -2.92
CA LEU A 338 -17.86 22.85 -2.99
C LEU A 338 -17.38 23.57 -4.26
N ALA A 339 -18.04 23.34 -5.41
CA ALA A 339 -17.72 24.01 -6.66
C ALA A 339 -18.01 25.53 -6.60
N ALA A 340 -19.00 25.95 -5.83
CA ALA A 340 -19.30 27.35 -5.54
C ALA A 340 -18.29 28.02 -4.57
N GLY A 341 -17.28 27.28 -4.11
CA GLY A 341 -16.27 27.76 -3.18
C GLY A 341 -16.69 27.66 -1.72
N GLY A 342 -17.64 26.78 -1.41
CA GLY A 342 -17.99 26.35 -0.07
C GLY A 342 -16.85 25.57 0.60
N ASP A 343 -16.79 25.67 1.92
CA ASP A 343 -15.74 25.03 2.72
C ASP A 343 -16.09 23.57 3.06
N ARG A 344 -15.14 22.65 2.84
CA ARG A 344 -15.32 21.22 3.08
C ARG A 344 -15.56 20.91 4.55
N HIS A 345 -14.90 21.62 5.46
CA HIS A 345 -15.07 21.41 6.88
C HIS A 345 -16.46 21.85 7.35
N THR A 346 -16.92 23.01 6.89
CA THR A 346 -18.28 23.49 7.12
C THR A 346 -19.34 22.52 6.57
N ALA A 347 -19.13 21.97 5.38
CA ALA A 347 -20.06 21.00 4.80
C ALA A 347 -20.12 19.69 5.59
N ALA A 348 -18.97 19.21 6.07
CA ALA A 348 -18.88 18.02 6.92
C ALA A 348 -19.56 18.24 8.27
N MET A 349 -19.33 19.38 8.92
CA MET A 349 -19.99 19.77 10.17
C MET A 349 -21.52 19.78 10.03
N LEU A 350 -22.05 20.39 8.95
CA LEU A 350 -23.50 20.42 8.71
C LEU A 350 -24.07 19.03 8.41
N LEU A 351 -23.34 18.20 7.66
CA LEU A 351 -23.73 16.82 7.39
C LEU A 351 -23.77 15.99 8.68
N GLU A 352 -22.76 16.13 9.55
CA GLU A 352 -22.72 15.45 10.85
C GLU A 352 -23.88 15.91 11.74
N GLU A 353 -24.09 17.22 11.89
CA GLU A 353 -25.19 17.77 12.68
C GLU A 353 -26.57 17.27 12.20
N THR A 354 -26.77 17.17 10.88
CA THR A 354 -28.05 16.76 10.29
C THR A 354 -28.28 15.25 10.27
N VAL A 355 -27.23 14.45 10.06
CA VAL A 355 -27.33 12.97 10.05
C VAL A 355 -27.34 12.40 11.47
N GLU A 356 -26.52 12.93 12.38
CA GLU A 356 -26.48 12.47 13.77
C GLU A 356 -27.64 13.04 14.62
N GLY A 357 -28.11 14.25 14.31
CA GLY A 357 -29.22 14.91 15.01
C GLY A 357 -30.60 14.27 14.82
N LEU A 358 -30.76 13.39 13.82
CA LEU A 358 -32.01 12.65 13.53
C LEU A 358 -31.88 11.14 13.71
N ALA A 359 -30.66 10.62 13.86
CA ALA A 359 -30.38 9.21 14.20
C ALA A 359 -30.26 8.94 15.71
N ALA A 360 -30.43 9.96 16.56
CA ALA A 360 -30.42 9.79 18.01
C ALA A 360 -31.78 9.27 18.53
N PRO A 361 -31.88 8.06 19.11
CA PRO A 361 -32.99 7.77 20.00
C PRO A 361 -32.91 8.72 21.20
N ALA A 362 -34.05 9.27 21.61
CA ALA A 362 -34.17 10.13 22.77
C ALA A 362 -33.60 9.44 24.04
N VAL A 363 -32.34 9.72 24.37
CA VAL A 363 -31.72 9.37 25.66
C VAL A 363 -30.85 10.54 26.10
N ALA A 364 -31.04 10.92 27.37
CA ALA A 364 -30.55 12.11 28.06
C ALA A 364 -29.01 12.30 28.04
N PRO A 365 -28.51 13.53 28.30
CA PRO A 365 -27.12 13.89 28.07
C PRO A 365 -26.26 13.46 29.27
N THR A 366 -25.30 12.56 29.04
CA THR A 366 -24.12 12.46 29.92
C THR A 366 -22.91 13.01 29.17
N GLY A 367 -22.43 14.14 29.65
CA GLY A 367 -21.39 14.94 29.00
C GLY A 367 -20.05 14.22 28.89
N ALA A 368 -19.56 14.13 27.67
CA ALA A 368 -18.14 13.99 27.36
C ALA A 368 -17.95 14.47 25.91
N GLY A 369 -17.47 15.70 25.73
CA GLY A 369 -17.23 16.27 24.40
C GLY A 369 -16.16 15.47 23.63
N MET A 370 -16.49 15.00 22.42
CA MET A 370 -15.56 14.42 21.46
C MET A 370 -14.84 15.52 20.66
N ILE A 371 -13.55 15.32 20.37
CA ILE A 371 -12.79 16.14 19.42
C ILE A 371 -12.20 15.19 18.37
N TRP A 372 -12.58 15.37 17.10
CA TRP A 372 -12.03 14.65 15.96
C TRP A 372 -11.00 15.52 15.22
N VAL A 373 -9.84 14.95 14.89
CA VAL A 373 -8.77 15.61 14.15
C VAL A 373 -8.57 14.92 12.80
N PRO A 374 -8.51 15.63 11.66
CA PRO A 374 -8.29 15.02 10.34
C PRO A 374 -6.85 14.51 10.18
N GLU A 375 -6.68 13.32 9.60
CA GLU A 375 -5.36 12.80 9.21
C GLU A 375 -5.00 13.26 7.79
N HIS A 376 -3.88 13.97 7.63
CA HIS A 376 -3.34 14.33 6.31
C HIS A 376 -2.43 13.21 5.79
N THR A 377 -2.89 12.43 4.80
CA THR A 377 -2.03 11.44 4.14
C THR A 377 -1.13 12.08 3.08
N ARG A 378 0.17 11.76 3.15
CA ARG A 378 1.28 12.40 2.41
C ARG A 378 1.46 11.91 0.96
N ARG A 379 0.43 11.36 0.31
CA ARG A 379 0.52 10.89 -1.08
C ARG A 379 -0.78 11.17 -1.82
N GLY A 380 -0.69 12.01 -2.85
CA GLY A 380 -1.79 12.24 -3.77
C GLY A 380 -2.17 10.95 -4.50
N ARG A 381 -3.20 10.27 -3.98
CA ARG A 381 -4.22 9.46 -4.65
C ARG A 381 -5.35 9.23 -3.62
N GLU A 382 -6.58 9.45 -4.06
CA GLU A 382 -7.85 9.05 -3.42
C GLU A 382 -7.77 7.52 -3.10
N ILE A 383 -8.41 6.87 -2.12
CA ILE A 383 -9.73 6.94 -1.46
C ILE A 383 -9.58 6.28 -0.05
N ALA A 384 -10.58 6.48 0.82
CA ALA A 384 -10.92 5.74 2.05
C ALA A 384 -10.25 6.23 3.35
N GLY A 385 -10.91 7.18 4.02
CA GLY A 385 -10.62 7.55 5.39
C GLY A 385 -11.12 6.47 6.35
N HIS A 386 -10.20 5.78 7.02
CA HIS A 386 -10.53 4.98 8.19
C HIS A 386 -10.54 5.87 9.43
N TRP A 387 -11.67 5.90 10.13
CA TRP A 387 -11.84 6.58 11.41
C TRP A 387 -11.64 5.57 12.55
N ARG A 388 -10.74 5.84 13.50
CA ARG A 388 -10.64 5.05 14.74
C ARG A 388 -11.00 5.90 15.95
N ARG A 389 -11.90 5.36 16.77
CA ARG A 389 -12.23 5.82 18.13
C ARG A 389 -11.00 5.66 19.02
N ARG A 390 -10.57 6.74 19.68
CA ARG A 390 -9.62 6.66 20.80
C ARG A 390 -10.40 6.89 22.09
N PRO A 391 -10.32 6.03 23.11
CA PRO A 391 -10.88 6.35 24.41
C PRO A 391 -10.11 7.53 25.01
N GLY A 392 -10.82 8.56 25.44
CA GLY A 392 -10.27 9.67 26.21
C GLY A 392 -9.78 9.16 27.56
N GLY A 393 -8.64 9.67 27.99
CA GLY A 393 -8.11 9.53 29.34
C GLY A 393 -7.90 10.90 29.96
#